data_AF-A0A836BY91-F1
#
_entry.id   AF-A0A836BY91-F1
#
_cell.length_a   1.000
_cell.length_b   1.000
_cell.length_c   1.000
_cell.angle_alpha   90.00
_cell.angle_beta   90.00
_cell.angle_gamma   90.00
#
_symmetry.space_group_name_H-M   'P 1'
#
loop_
_entity.id
_entity.type
_entity.pdbx_description
1 polymer ?
#
loop_
_entity_poly.entity_id
_entity_poly.type
_entity_poly.pdbx_seq_one_letter_code
_entity_poly.pdbx_strand_id
1 'polypeptide(L)'
;MDYMAVCTAIAETVIFSVHDGAYEEDAAIATPFSLAACLPGYDPYAVPFVLPYVAVCGAFTTAAEGEKLAGFLYSQALPYWADVLTLLGGGGMAGCGPGLSGWTFFVTTTAEALDGPGGESPRPPATLADVQYGVHCDSGWPDEPPSAAYPPPPPPPPPPPPPPPPTPPSPDTVGSGCEVCVWTYVMAPLPLLYSGDSPSEDGGPPRFQFTDEICASVGELVSSQLEELAGYEGVSFQQSFQVDLCNTGEDMAVWRGEKPGLRICGALASWDDGYLLQGYLDDGLLSFWTEAMMGGEMCGPQVAGWAFRTDLYDSRQQDTCMRASDSPVCEGPGFG
;
A
#
# COMPACT_ATOMS: atom_id res chain seq x y z
N MET A 1 -0.46 17.56 -15.62
CA MET A 1 -1.14 16.31 -15.23
C MET A 1 -2.33 16.17 -16.16
N ASP A 2 -2.41 15.06 -16.90
CA ASP A 2 -3.59 14.78 -17.72
C ASP A 2 -4.74 14.41 -16.76
N TYR A 3 -5.73 15.28 -16.66
CA TYR A 3 -6.81 15.10 -15.72
C TYR A 3 -7.65 13.85 -16.03
N MET A 4 -7.79 13.50 -17.31
CA MET A 4 -8.51 12.30 -17.69
C MET A 4 -7.76 11.05 -17.21
N ALA A 5 -6.44 11.07 -17.19
CA ALA A 5 -5.63 9.98 -16.64
C ALA A 5 -5.89 9.80 -15.13
N VAL A 6 -5.95 10.90 -14.37
CA VAL A 6 -6.23 10.84 -12.91
C VAL A 6 -7.63 10.29 -12.63
N CYS A 7 -8.65 10.74 -13.37
CA CYS A 7 -10.00 10.18 -13.23
C CYS A 7 -10.05 8.70 -13.57
N THR A 8 -9.31 8.27 -14.60
CA THR A 8 -9.29 6.89 -15.04
C THR A 8 -8.65 6.02 -13.97
N ALA A 9 -7.51 6.42 -13.43
CA ALA A 9 -6.85 5.73 -12.32
C ALA A 9 -7.78 5.58 -11.10
N ILE A 10 -8.36 6.69 -10.62
CA ILE A 10 -9.31 6.66 -9.48
C ILE A 10 -10.49 5.72 -9.79
N ALA A 11 -11.05 5.80 -10.99
CA ALA A 11 -12.17 4.96 -11.38
C ALA A 11 -11.79 3.48 -11.45
N GLU A 12 -10.63 3.14 -11.98
CA GLU A 12 -10.14 1.76 -12.05
C GLU A 12 -9.94 1.18 -10.65
N THR A 13 -9.36 1.93 -9.71
CA THR A 13 -9.22 1.53 -8.31
C THR A 13 -10.59 1.26 -7.65
N VAL A 14 -11.56 2.16 -7.85
CA VAL A 14 -12.93 1.99 -7.32
C VAL A 14 -13.64 0.81 -7.97
N ILE A 15 -13.53 0.64 -9.29
CA ILE A 15 -14.16 -0.47 -10.02
C ILE A 15 -13.57 -1.79 -9.54
N PHE A 16 -12.25 -1.89 -9.46
CA PHE A 16 -11.56 -3.10 -9.03
C PHE A 16 -12.01 -3.52 -7.63
N SER A 17 -11.90 -2.62 -6.66
CA SER A 17 -12.30 -2.89 -5.27
C SER A 17 -13.79 -3.22 -5.11
N VAL A 18 -14.70 -2.58 -5.85
CA VAL A 18 -16.13 -2.96 -5.81
C VAL A 18 -16.37 -4.35 -6.40
N HIS A 19 -15.66 -4.71 -7.47
CA HIS A 19 -15.76 -6.04 -8.08
C HIS A 19 -15.19 -7.12 -7.16
N ASP A 20 -14.09 -6.82 -6.49
CA ASP A 20 -13.43 -7.71 -5.54
C ASP A 20 -14.29 -7.94 -4.29
N GLY A 21 -14.73 -6.87 -3.64
CA GLY A 21 -15.66 -6.98 -2.51
C GLY A 21 -17.00 -7.64 -2.88
N ALA A 22 -17.48 -7.47 -4.12
CA ALA A 22 -18.65 -8.21 -4.60
C ALA A 22 -18.38 -9.70 -4.79
N TYR A 23 -17.17 -10.08 -5.18
CA TYR A 23 -16.78 -11.48 -5.26
C TYR A 23 -16.67 -12.12 -3.87
N GLU A 24 -16.02 -11.44 -2.93
CA GLU A 24 -15.85 -11.91 -1.54
C GLU A 24 -17.17 -12.09 -0.80
N GLU A 25 -18.09 -11.13 -0.96
CA GLU A 25 -19.38 -11.13 -0.29
C GLU A 25 -20.46 -11.95 -1.04
N ASP A 26 -20.08 -12.66 -2.12
CA ASP A 26 -20.99 -13.40 -3.01
C ASP A 26 -22.16 -12.51 -3.49
N ALA A 27 -21.86 -11.27 -3.88
CA ALA A 27 -22.80 -10.28 -4.35
C ALA A 27 -22.89 -10.24 -5.88
N ALA A 28 -24.09 -10.44 -6.43
CA ALA A 28 -24.28 -10.51 -7.87
C ALA A 28 -24.44 -9.12 -8.52
N ILE A 29 -23.46 -8.73 -9.34
CA ILE A 29 -23.47 -7.53 -10.19
C ILE A 29 -24.30 -7.77 -11.46
N ALA A 30 -25.27 -6.89 -11.73
CA ALA A 30 -26.10 -6.90 -12.94
C ALA A 30 -25.53 -6.05 -14.07
N THR A 31 -25.05 -4.85 -13.74
CA THR A 31 -24.39 -3.94 -14.67
C THR A 31 -22.98 -3.67 -14.13
N PRO A 32 -21.92 -4.03 -14.89
CA PRO A 32 -20.55 -3.76 -14.49
C PRO A 32 -20.34 -2.29 -14.12
N PHE A 33 -19.52 -2.05 -13.10
CA PHE A 33 -19.19 -0.69 -12.70
C PHE A 33 -18.25 -0.06 -13.74
N SER A 34 -18.47 1.22 -14.05
CA SER A 34 -17.67 1.97 -15.03
C SER A 34 -17.63 3.45 -14.69
N LEU A 35 -16.61 4.16 -15.21
CA LEU A 35 -16.51 5.62 -15.09
C LEU A 35 -17.72 6.28 -15.76
N ALA A 36 -18.59 6.88 -14.95
CA ALA A 36 -19.80 7.54 -15.40
C ALA A 36 -19.59 9.05 -15.64
N ALA A 37 -18.85 9.71 -14.75
CA ALA A 37 -18.52 11.12 -14.88
C ALA A 37 -17.16 11.44 -14.26
N CYS A 38 -16.49 12.42 -14.85
CA CYS A 38 -15.18 12.91 -14.45
C CYS A 38 -15.20 14.42 -14.67
N LEU A 39 -15.22 15.20 -13.60
CA LEU A 39 -15.36 16.65 -13.67
C LEU A 39 -14.17 17.35 -13.00
N PRO A 40 -13.26 17.97 -13.77
CA PRO A 40 -12.05 18.59 -13.22
C PRO A 40 -12.27 19.93 -12.54
N GLY A 41 -13.36 20.60 -12.91
CA GLY A 41 -13.55 21.99 -12.57
C GLY A 41 -13.81 22.14 -11.09
N TYR A 42 -12.92 22.87 -10.40
CA TYR A 42 -13.29 23.57 -9.19
C TYR A 42 -13.68 25.00 -9.58
N ASP A 43 -14.94 25.37 -9.38
CA ASP A 43 -15.41 26.75 -9.51
C ASP A 43 -16.12 27.18 -8.22
N PRO A 44 -15.43 27.93 -7.34
CA PRO A 44 -16.01 28.42 -6.09
C PRO A 44 -16.97 29.60 -6.30
N TYR A 45 -17.12 30.11 -7.52
CA TYR A 45 -18.00 31.23 -7.84
C TYR A 45 -19.26 30.81 -8.60
N ALA A 46 -19.31 29.58 -9.10
CA ALA A 46 -20.52 28.98 -9.65
C ALA A 46 -21.61 28.78 -8.58
N VAL A 47 -22.88 28.82 -9.00
CA VAL A 47 -24.03 28.61 -8.10
C VAL A 47 -24.93 27.50 -8.69
N PRO A 48 -24.97 26.29 -8.08
CA PRO A 48 -24.18 25.87 -6.91
C PRO A 48 -22.68 25.75 -7.22
N PHE A 49 -21.85 25.75 -6.18
CA PHE A 49 -20.39 25.56 -6.32
C PHE A 49 -20.10 24.29 -7.11
N VAL A 50 -19.14 24.37 -8.03
CA VAL A 50 -18.71 23.19 -8.78
C VAL A 50 -17.48 22.63 -8.09
N LEU A 51 -17.60 21.40 -7.59
CA LEU A 51 -16.50 20.65 -7.01
C LEU A 51 -15.99 19.63 -8.04
N PRO A 52 -14.68 19.36 -8.07
CA PRO A 52 -14.16 18.28 -8.87
C PRO A 52 -14.65 16.94 -8.31
N TYR A 53 -15.07 16.03 -9.17
CA TYR A 53 -15.50 14.70 -8.75
C TYR A 53 -15.27 13.64 -9.82
N VAL A 54 -15.13 12.40 -9.36
CA VAL A 54 -15.15 11.18 -10.16
C VAL A 54 -16.36 10.38 -9.72
N ALA A 55 -17.19 9.95 -10.66
CA ALA A 55 -18.34 9.10 -10.39
C ALA A 55 -18.18 7.78 -11.13
N VAL A 56 -18.22 6.68 -10.37
CA VAL A 56 -18.29 5.31 -10.90
C VAL A 56 -19.71 4.81 -10.66
N CYS A 57 -20.34 4.25 -11.70
CA CYS A 57 -21.70 3.74 -11.61
C CYS A 57 -21.77 2.32 -12.15
N GLY A 58 -22.61 1.51 -11.50
CA GLY A 58 -22.93 0.14 -11.85
C GLY A 58 -24.25 -0.25 -11.20
N ALA A 59 -24.61 -1.52 -11.26
CA ALA A 59 -25.83 -2.00 -10.61
C ALA A 59 -25.68 -3.44 -10.14
N PHE A 60 -26.22 -3.73 -8.96
CA PHE A 60 -26.43 -5.10 -8.48
C PHE A 60 -27.74 -5.67 -9.02
N THR A 61 -27.86 -7.00 -9.02
CA THR A 61 -29.08 -7.68 -9.50
C THR A 61 -30.29 -7.42 -8.61
N THR A 62 -30.08 -7.20 -7.31
CA THR A 62 -31.14 -6.79 -6.37
C THR A 62 -30.56 -5.85 -5.30
N ALA A 63 -31.43 -5.15 -4.57
CA ALA A 63 -31.01 -4.32 -3.43
C ALA A 63 -30.32 -5.15 -2.32
N ALA A 64 -30.78 -6.39 -2.08
CA ALA A 64 -30.17 -7.28 -1.09
C ALA A 64 -28.74 -7.68 -1.49
N GLU A 65 -28.44 -7.80 -2.78
CA GLU A 65 -27.08 -8.06 -3.25
C GLU A 65 -26.16 -6.86 -3.02
N GLY A 66 -26.66 -5.63 -3.25
CA GLY A 66 -25.89 -4.42 -2.92
C GLY A 66 -25.66 -4.26 -1.41
N GLU A 67 -26.61 -4.68 -0.57
CA GLU A 67 -26.50 -4.57 0.89
C GLU A 67 -25.38 -5.46 1.46
N LYS A 68 -25.05 -6.57 0.81
CA LYS A 68 -23.91 -7.43 1.19
C LYS A 68 -22.59 -6.66 1.23
N LEU A 69 -22.38 -5.70 0.31
CA LEU A 69 -21.17 -4.88 0.26
C LEU A 69 -21.08 -3.83 1.37
N ALA A 70 -22.13 -3.58 2.16
CA ALA A 70 -22.14 -2.47 3.11
C ALA A 70 -20.99 -2.57 4.12
N GLY A 71 -20.67 -3.78 4.58
CA GLY A 71 -19.55 -4.05 5.49
C GLY A 71 -18.21 -3.72 4.85
N PHE A 72 -17.92 -4.35 3.71
CA PHE A 72 -16.70 -4.13 2.92
C PHE A 72 -16.48 -2.65 2.57
N LEU A 73 -17.52 -1.96 2.09
CA LEU A 73 -17.43 -0.54 1.72
C LEU A 73 -17.02 0.31 2.93
N TYR A 74 -17.60 0.04 4.10
CA TYR A 74 -17.34 0.84 5.29
C TYR A 74 -15.96 0.57 5.91
N SER A 75 -15.58 -0.69 6.05
CA SER A 75 -14.35 -1.05 6.77
C SER A 75 -13.09 -1.03 5.92
N GLN A 76 -13.21 -1.23 4.60
CA GLN A 76 -12.05 -1.40 3.72
C GLN A 76 -12.04 -0.37 2.59
N ALA A 77 -13.10 -0.35 1.77
CA ALA A 77 -13.04 0.36 0.49
C ALA A 77 -13.01 1.88 0.67
N LEU A 78 -13.88 2.45 1.52
CA LEU A 78 -13.95 3.91 1.71
C LEU A 78 -12.67 4.52 2.29
N PRO A 79 -12.04 3.96 3.35
CA PRO A 79 -10.73 4.40 3.81
C PRO A 79 -9.67 4.30 2.71
N TYR A 80 -9.59 3.15 2.02
CA TYR A 80 -8.62 2.92 0.96
C TYR A 80 -8.75 3.91 -0.20
N TRP A 81 -9.97 4.17 -0.68
CA TRP A 81 -10.21 5.16 -1.74
C TRP A 81 -9.83 6.57 -1.31
N ALA A 82 -10.07 6.91 -0.04
CA ALA A 82 -9.68 8.20 0.48
C ALA A 82 -8.15 8.35 0.54
N ASP A 83 -7.43 7.29 0.94
CA ASP A 83 -5.97 7.28 0.94
C ASP A 83 -5.41 7.42 -0.48
N VAL A 84 -5.93 6.67 -1.46
CA VAL A 84 -5.55 6.78 -2.87
C VAL A 84 -5.73 8.21 -3.39
N LEU A 85 -6.85 8.87 -3.04
CA LEU A 85 -7.09 10.27 -3.40
C LEU A 85 -6.04 11.23 -2.81
N THR A 86 -5.59 10.97 -1.58
CA THR A 86 -4.55 11.81 -0.94
C THR A 86 -3.15 11.56 -1.52
N LEU A 87 -2.85 10.32 -1.92
CA LEU A 87 -1.58 9.91 -2.54
C LEU A 87 -1.44 10.46 -3.96
N LEU A 88 -2.49 10.35 -4.79
CA LEU A 88 -2.51 10.88 -6.16
C LEU A 88 -2.38 12.42 -6.19
N GLY A 89 -2.72 13.09 -5.08
CA GLY A 89 -2.45 14.52 -4.86
C GLY A 89 -0.98 14.87 -4.63
N GLY A 90 -0.05 13.91 -4.70
CA GLY A 90 1.37 14.10 -4.42
C GLY A 90 1.71 14.08 -2.92
N GLY A 91 0.86 13.47 -2.09
CA GLY A 91 1.15 13.16 -0.70
C GLY A 91 1.98 11.89 -0.59
N GLY A 92 2.97 11.87 0.31
CA GLY A 92 3.62 10.62 0.71
C GLY A 92 2.71 9.80 1.65
N MET A 93 3.14 8.59 2.01
CA MET A 93 2.41 7.57 2.80
C MET A 93 1.87 8.00 4.19
N ALA A 94 2.02 9.26 4.61
CA ALA A 94 1.56 9.73 5.92
C ALA A 94 1.01 11.16 5.93
N GLY A 95 0.61 11.70 4.76
CA GLY A 95 0.03 13.04 4.76
C GLY A 95 -0.47 13.50 3.41
N CYS A 96 -1.50 14.34 3.44
CA CYS A 96 -2.00 15.04 2.28
C CYS A 96 -0.86 15.78 1.57
N GLY A 97 -0.81 15.67 0.24
CA GLY A 97 0.18 16.38 -0.55
C GLY A 97 0.21 17.88 -0.25
N PRO A 98 1.35 18.57 -0.47
CA PRO A 98 1.51 19.99 -0.12
C PRO A 98 0.49 20.92 -0.80
N GLY A 99 -0.20 20.46 -1.85
CA GLY A 99 -1.30 21.19 -2.50
C GLY A 99 -2.70 20.94 -1.91
N LEU A 100 -2.84 19.97 -1.02
CA LEU A 100 -4.12 19.51 -0.47
C LEU A 100 -4.37 19.96 0.98
N SER A 101 -3.42 20.67 1.56
CA SER A 101 -3.57 21.24 2.90
C SER A 101 -4.79 22.17 3.01
N GLY A 102 -5.60 21.97 4.05
CA GLY A 102 -6.86 22.69 4.30
C GLY A 102 -8.06 22.18 3.50
N TRP A 103 -7.88 21.16 2.64
CA TRP A 103 -8.98 20.54 1.91
C TRP A 103 -9.58 19.38 2.71
N THR A 104 -10.86 19.11 2.46
CA THR A 104 -11.54 17.90 2.95
C THR A 104 -12.04 17.13 1.74
N PHE A 105 -11.67 15.85 1.67
CA PHE A 105 -12.14 14.93 0.65
C PHE A 105 -13.30 14.15 1.20
N PHE A 106 -14.33 13.98 0.39
CA PHE A 106 -15.47 13.14 0.74
C PHE A 106 -15.61 12.04 -0.30
N VAL A 107 -15.61 10.80 0.17
CA VAL A 107 -15.96 9.64 -0.61
C VAL A 107 -17.39 9.29 -0.22
N THR A 108 -18.31 9.32 -1.18
CA THR A 108 -19.73 9.07 -0.93
C THR A 108 -20.20 7.91 -1.78
N THR A 109 -20.81 6.91 -1.16
CA THR A 109 -21.52 5.85 -1.86
C THR A 109 -23.02 6.07 -1.71
N THR A 110 -23.71 6.08 -2.84
CA THR A 110 -25.17 6.23 -2.89
C THR A 110 -25.75 5.04 -3.63
N ALA A 111 -26.77 4.40 -3.07
CA ALA A 111 -27.49 3.33 -3.75
C ALA A 111 -28.98 3.66 -3.82
N GLU A 112 -29.50 3.78 -5.04
CA GLU A 112 -30.92 3.94 -5.28
C GLU A 112 -31.50 2.61 -5.76
N ALA A 113 -32.56 2.16 -5.11
CA ALA A 113 -33.35 1.05 -5.64
C ALA A 113 -34.06 1.55 -6.90
N LEU A 114 -33.70 0.99 -8.06
CA LEU A 114 -34.48 1.22 -9.27
C LEU A 114 -35.84 0.55 -9.07
N ASP A 115 -36.89 1.36 -8.95
CA ASP A 115 -38.27 0.86 -8.92
C ASP A 115 -38.47 -0.02 -10.16
N GLY A 116 -38.73 -1.31 -9.93
CA GLY A 116 -39.04 -2.23 -11.02
C GLY A 116 -40.23 -1.71 -11.83
N PRO A 117 -40.35 -2.06 -13.13
CA PRO A 117 -41.40 -1.54 -14.02
C PRO A 117 -42.84 -1.97 -13.68
N GLY A 118 -43.12 -2.44 -12.46
CA GLY A 118 -44.45 -2.76 -11.96
C GLY A 118 -44.70 -2.05 -10.63
N GLY A 119 -45.43 -0.94 -10.70
CA GLY A 119 -45.73 -0.10 -9.55
C GLY A 119 -46.48 -0.79 -8.41
N GLU A 120 -46.43 -0.09 -7.28
CA GLU A 120 -47.20 -0.27 -6.04
C GLU A 120 -46.59 -1.19 -4.98
N SER A 121 -45.59 -0.67 -4.26
CA SER A 121 -45.56 -0.81 -2.80
C SER A 121 -44.79 0.36 -2.17
N PRO A 122 -45.39 1.12 -1.22
CA PRO A 122 -44.72 2.21 -0.52
C PRO A 122 -43.89 1.64 0.63
N ARG A 123 -42.89 0.82 0.32
CA ARG A 123 -41.80 0.62 1.26
C ARG A 123 -40.83 1.78 1.02
N PRO A 124 -40.46 2.57 2.04
CA PRO A 124 -39.34 3.48 1.86
C PRO A 124 -38.17 2.62 1.34
N PRO A 125 -37.50 3.03 0.26
CA PRO A 125 -36.38 2.28 -0.27
C PRO A 125 -35.45 1.95 0.90
N ALA A 126 -35.11 0.68 1.05
CA ALA A 126 -33.97 0.30 1.88
C ALA A 126 -32.75 0.81 1.11
N THR A 127 -32.52 2.11 1.22
CA THR A 127 -31.29 2.74 0.79
C THR A 127 -30.21 2.11 1.67
N LEU A 128 -29.17 1.52 1.07
CA LEU A 128 -27.89 1.59 1.76
C LEU A 128 -27.74 3.06 2.15
N ALA A 129 -27.64 3.33 3.45
CA ALA A 129 -27.50 4.69 3.93
C ALA A 129 -26.38 5.36 3.12
N ASP A 130 -26.57 6.60 2.68
CA ASP A 130 -25.51 7.36 2.04
C ASP A 130 -24.30 7.34 2.97
N VAL A 131 -23.30 6.52 2.65
CA VAL A 131 -22.11 6.40 3.49
C VAL A 131 -21.13 7.43 2.99
N GLN A 132 -20.79 8.36 3.86
CA GLN A 132 -19.81 9.40 3.58
C GLN A 132 -18.59 9.18 4.46
N TYR A 133 -17.43 9.02 3.83
CA TYR A 133 -16.14 9.01 4.50
C TYR A 133 -15.39 10.30 4.18
N GLY A 134 -14.91 11.00 5.20
CA GLY A 134 -14.28 12.31 5.07
C GLY A 134 -12.84 12.29 5.58
N VAL A 135 -11.88 12.68 4.75
CA VAL A 135 -10.49 12.89 5.16
C VAL A 135 -10.19 14.38 5.14
N HIS A 136 -9.82 14.92 6.31
CA HIS A 136 -9.38 16.30 6.44
C HIS A 136 -7.86 16.39 6.37
N CYS A 137 -7.37 17.23 5.47
CA CYS A 137 -5.95 17.46 5.30
C CYS A 137 -5.50 18.62 6.18
N ASP A 138 -5.18 18.34 7.45
CA ASP A 138 -4.70 19.36 8.36
C ASP A 138 -3.36 19.96 7.89
N SER A 139 -3.26 21.28 7.96
CA SER A 139 -2.07 22.04 7.54
C SER A 139 -0.92 22.03 8.54
N GLY A 140 -1.03 21.26 9.61
CA GLY A 140 -0.08 21.31 10.70
C GLY A 140 -0.05 20.00 11.46
N TRP A 141 1.15 19.41 11.52
CA TRP A 141 1.58 18.77 12.75
C TRP A 141 1.21 19.68 13.93
N PRO A 142 0.63 19.15 15.03
CA PRO A 142 0.38 19.97 16.19
C PRO A 142 1.73 20.51 16.69
N ASP A 143 1.88 21.84 16.71
CA ASP A 143 2.94 22.50 17.45
C ASP A 143 2.95 21.94 18.87
N GLU A 144 4.03 21.24 19.21
CA GLU A 144 4.29 20.75 20.55
C GLU A 144 4.10 21.93 21.53
N PRO A 145 3.23 21.83 22.55
CA PRO A 145 2.96 22.95 23.42
C PRO A 145 4.25 23.40 24.11
N PRO A 146 4.50 24.71 24.27
CA PRO A 146 5.73 25.20 24.87
C PRO A 146 5.90 24.60 26.27
N SER A 147 6.92 23.74 26.39
CA SER A 147 7.28 23.05 27.62
C SER A 147 7.48 24.06 28.75
N ALA A 148 6.56 24.08 29.70
CA ALA A 148 6.65 24.89 30.89
C ALA A 148 7.87 24.42 31.70
N ALA A 149 8.80 25.35 32.00
CA ALA A 149 10.00 25.06 32.75
C ALA A 149 9.67 24.52 34.17
N TYR A 150 9.80 23.21 34.36
CA TYR A 150 9.73 22.58 35.67
C TYR A 150 11.01 22.86 36.48
N PRO A 151 10.90 23.04 37.82
CA PRO A 151 12.07 23.16 38.68
C PRO A 151 12.93 21.88 38.62
N PRO A 152 14.26 21.99 38.77
CA PRO A 152 15.15 20.85 38.67
C PRO A 152 14.81 19.80 39.75
N PRO A 153 14.69 18.51 39.38
CA PRO A 153 14.41 17.44 40.33
C PRO A 153 15.57 17.30 41.34
N PRO A 154 15.27 16.85 42.57
CA PRO A 154 16.30 16.54 43.56
C PRO A 154 17.28 15.47 43.02
N PRO A 155 18.55 15.48 43.48
CA PRO A 155 19.54 14.51 43.03
C PRO A 155 19.07 13.09 43.34
N PRO A 156 19.11 12.17 42.35
CA PRO A 156 18.68 10.80 42.57
C PRO A 156 19.60 10.10 43.58
N PRO A 157 19.07 9.16 44.37
CA PRO A 157 19.89 8.28 45.20
C PRO A 157 20.91 7.53 44.33
N PRO A 158 22.09 7.17 44.88
CA PRO A 158 23.09 6.43 44.13
C PRO A 158 22.47 5.13 43.57
N PRO A 159 22.67 4.83 42.28
CA PRO A 159 22.08 3.66 41.67
C PRO A 159 22.58 2.39 42.39
N PRO A 160 21.71 1.41 42.66
CA PRO A 160 22.14 0.11 43.12
C PRO A 160 23.14 -0.47 42.10
N PRO A 161 24.12 -1.28 42.55
CA PRO A 161 25.04 -1.94 41.63
C PRO A 161 24.24 -2.68 40.56
N PRO A 162 24.61 -2.56 39.27
CA PRO A 162 23.88 -3.21 38.20
C PRO A 162 23.83 -4.72 38.48
N PRO A 163 22.66 -5.37 38.33
CA PRO A 163 22.60 -6.81 38.39
C PRO A 163 23.58 -7.40 37.36
N PRO A 164 24.21 -8.54 37.65
CA PRO A 164 25.07 -9.20 36.68
C PRO A 164 24.30 -9.38 35.38
N PRO A 165 24.94 -9.11 34.21
CA PRO A 165 24.28 -9.26 32.93
C PRO A 165 23.68 -10.67 32.85
N PRO A 166 22.42 -10.81 32.43
CA PRO A 166 21.83 -12.13 32.21
C PRO A 166 22.76 -12.89 31.26
N THR A 167 23.11 -14.12 31.64
CA THR A 167 23.82 -15.03 30.75
C THR A 167 23.06 -15.09 29.42
N PRO A 168 23.74 -14.88 28.27
CA PRO A 168 23.11 -15.02 26.98
C PRO A 168 22.36 -16.36 26.92
N PRO A 169 21.09 -16.37 26.51
CA PRO A 169 20.36 -17.62 26.32
C PRO A 169 21.18 -18.50 25.36
N SER A 170 21.40 -19.76 25.74
CA SER A 170 22.13 -20.72 24.91
C SER A 170 21.47 -20.81 23.53
N PRO A 171 22.25 -20.79 22.43
CA PRO A 171 21.75 -20.84 21.05
C PRO A 171 21.11 -22.19 20.64
N ASP A 172 20.92 -23.12 21.56
CA ASP A 172 20.59 -24.52 21.24
C ASP A 172 19.09 -24.84 21.29
N THR A 173 18.23 -23.84 21.29
CA THR A 173 16.79 -24.03 21.04
C THR A 173 16.38 -23.12 19.91
N VAL A 174 16.92 -23.42 18.72
CA VAL A 174 16.32 -23.02 17.44
C VAL A 174 14.93 -23.65 17.43
N GLY A 175 13.97 -22.92 17.99
CA GLY A 175 12.57 -23.24 17.87
C GLY A 175 12.22 -23.35 16.40
N SER A 176 11.15 -24.06 16.11
CA SER A 176 10.49 -24.18 14.81
C SER A 176 9.92 -22.85 14.30
N GLY A 177 10.61 -21.74 14.58
CA GLY A 177 10.29 -20.41 14.07
C GLY A 177 10.36 -20.44 12.55
N CYS A 178 9.42 -19.75 11.95
CA CYS A 178 9.34 -19.59 10.52
C CYS A 178 10.13 -18.32 10.18
N GLU A 179 11.34 -18.48 9.69
CA GLU A 179 12.14 -17.36 9.19
C GLU A 179 11.66 -17.02 7.77
N VAL A 180 11.19 -15.80 7.56
CA VAL A 180 10.68 -15.32 6.27
C VAL A 180 11.52 -14.17 5.79
N CYS A 181 11.83 -14.16 4.50
CA CYS A 181 12.48 -13.06 3.85
C CYS A 181 11.66 -12.54 2.68
N VAL A 182 11.50 -11.22 2.63
CA VAL A 182 11.01 -10.47 1.48
C VAL A 182 12.21 -10.07 0.64
N TRP A 183 12.26 -10.55 -0.58
CA TRP A 183 13.29 -10.27 -1.56
C TRP A 183 12.71 -9.40 -2.65
N THR A 184 13.23 -8.19 -2.81
CA THR A 184 12.94 -7.38 -3.99
C THR A 184 14.16 -7.27 -4.84
N TYR A 185 14.02 -7.47 -6.14
CA TYR A 185 15.09 -7.26 -7.11
C TYR A 185 14.58 -6.53 -8.33
N VAL A 186 15.52 -5.81 -8.94
CA VAL A 186 15.25 -5.02 -10.14
C VAL A 186 15.83 -5.72 -11.36
N MET A 187 15.03 -5.82 -12.40
CA MET A 187 15.34 -6.46 -13.66
C MET A 187 15.42 -5.39 -14.75
N ALA A 188 16.55 -5.37 -15.45
CA ALA A 188 16.76 -4.44 -16.55
C ALA A 188 15.75 -4.68 -17.69
N PRO A 189 15.28 -3.61 -18.36
CA PRO A 189 14.46 -3.74 -19.56
C PRO A 189 15.15 -4.66 -20.59
N LEU A 190 14.40 -5.61 -21.16
CA LEU A 190 14.90 -6.54 -22.19
C LEU A 190 15.71 -5.85 -23.32
N PRO A 191 15.34 -4.65 -23.83
CA PRO A 191 16.15 -3.95 -24.84
C PRO A 191 17.61 -3.70 -24.44
N LEU A 192 17.88 -3.44 -23.15
CA LEU A 192 19.25 -3.17 -22.66
C LEU A 192 20.10 -4.45 -22.58
N LEU A 193 19.48 -5.63 -22.51
CA LEU A 193 20.21 -6.90 -22.47
C LEU A 193 20.71 -7.34 -23.85
N TYR A 194 20.12 -6.81 -24.93
CA TYR A 194 20.47 -7.21 -26.30
C TYR A 194 21.37 -6.22 -27.05
N SER A 195 21.51 -4.98 -26.58
CA SER A 195 22.30 -3.97 -27.32
C SER A 195 23.81 -4.25 -27.32
N GLY A 196 24.34 -5.09 -26.42
CA GLY A 196 25.78 -5.42 -26.36
C GLY A 196 26.71 -4.24 -25.99
N ASP A 197 26.22 -3.02 -26.14
CA ASP A 197 26.80 -1.79 -25.64
C ASP A 197 26.61 -1.77 -24.13
N SER A 198 27.63 -2.26 -23.42
CA SER A 198 27.78 -2.01 -21.99
C SER A 198 27.65 -0.49 -21.79
N PRO A 199 26.72 0.00 -20.94
CA PRO A 199 26.55 1.44 -20.70
C PRO A 199 27.90 2.01 -20.28
N SER A 200 28.58 2.64 -21.23
CA SER A 200 29.89 3.23 -21.03
C SER A 200 29.73 4.47 -20.15
N GLU A 201 30.80 4.82 -19.45
CA GLU A 201 30.92 5.93 -18.50
C GLU A 201 30.53 7.33 -19.06
N ASP A 202 30.13 7.43 -20.33
CA ASP A 202 29.97 8.66 -21.10
C ASP A 202 28.52 9.01 -21.50
N GLY A 203 27.50 8.60 -20.73
CA GLY A 203 26.15 9.20 -20.83
C GLY A 203 24.99 8.28 -21.19
N GLY A 204 25.04 7.00 -20.81
CA GLY A 204 23.84 6.15 -20.79
C GLY A 204 22.79 6.63 -19.78
N PRO A 205 21.52 6.18 -19.90
CA PRO A 205 20.51 6.48 -18.89
C PRO A 205 20.97 5.98 -17.51
N PRO A 206 20.65 6.72 -16.43
CA PRO A 206 21.03 6.33 -15.08
C PRO A 206 20.51 4.94 -14.76
N ARG A 207 21.36 4.08 -14.18
CA ARG A 207 20.95 2.76 -13.71
C ARG A 207 20.16 2.94 -12.43
N PHE A 208 19.05 2.22 -12.29
CA PHE A 208 18.40 2.13 -10.99
C PHE A 208 19.35 1.44 -10.01
N GLN A 209 19.49 2.03 -8.83
CA GLN A 209 20.29 1.50 -7.73
C GLN A 209 19.46 1.61 -6.46
N PHE A 210 19.46 0.55 -5.66
CA PHE A 210 18.99 0.68 -4.28
C PHE A 210 19.96 1.59 -3.54
N THR A 211 19.50 2.70 -3.01
CA THR A 211 20.29 3.51 -2.08
C THR A 211 19.97 3.09 -0.65
N ASP A 212 20.83 3.46 0.30
CA ASP A 212 20.58 3.21 1.72
C ASP A 212 19.25 3.84 2.17
N GLU A 213 18.89 5.00 1.63
CA GLU A 213 17.61 5.66 1.91
C GLU A 213 16.42 4.86 1.37
N ILE A 214 16.51 4.35 0.13
CA ILE A 214 15.46 3.49 -0.44
C ILE A 214 15.30 2.23 0.40
N CYS A 215 16.41 1.56 0.73
CA CYS A 215 16.37 0.35 1.53
C CYS A 215 15.81 0.58 2.94
N ALA A 216 16.20 1.67 3.59
CA ALA A 216 15.68 2.02 4.91
C ALA A 216 14.17 2.33 4.85
N SER A 217 13.73 3.13 3.88
CA SER A 217 12.32 3.50 3.73
C SER A 217 11.43 2.30 3.41
N VAL A 218 11.88 1.40 2.53
CA VAL A 218 11.12 0.19 2.20
C VAL A 218 11.17 -0.82 3.35
N GLY A 219 12.31 -0.93 4.02
CA GLY A 219 12.47 -1.75 5.23
C GLY A 219 11.49 -1.35 6.31
N GLU A 220 11.36 -0.05 6.57
CA GLU A 220 10.40 0.51 7.53
C GLU A 220 8.96 0.27 7.09
N LEU A 221 8.64 0.46 5.80
CA LEU A 221 7.30 0.19 5.26
C LEU A 221 6.88 -1.27 5.47
N VAL A 222 7.70 -2.22 5.01
CA VAL A 222 7.39 -3.65 5.10
C VAL A 222 7.31 -4.08 6.56
N SER A 223 8.24 -3.63 7.40
CA SER A 223 8.28 -3.99 8.82
C SER A 223 7.05 -3.45 9.57
N SER A 224 6.73 -2.17 9.41
CA SER A 224 5.58 -1.54 10.08
C SER A 224 4.25 -2.16 9.67
N GLN A 225 4.04 -2.45 8.38
CA GLN A 225 2.80 -3.08 7.93
C GLN A 225 2.65 -4.52 8.41
N LEU A 226 3.73 -5.31 8.38
CA LEU A 226 3.68 -6.67 8.94
C LEU A 226 3.44 -6.65 10.45
N GLU A 227 4.02 -5.69 11.18
CA GLU A 227 3.79 -5.51 12.62
C GLU A 227 2.35 -5.09 12.93
N GLU A 228 1.77 -4.20 12.12
CA GLU A 228 0.38 -3.79 12.25
C GLU A 228 -0.59 -4.95 11.98
N LEU A 229 -0.43 -5.63 10.84
CA LEU A 229 -1.24 -6.80 10.47
C LEU A 229 -1.14 -7.92 11.51
N ALA A 230 0.06 -8.15 12.05
CA ALA A 230 0.22 -9.13 13.09
C ALA A 230 -0.54 -8.77 14.37
N GLY A 231 -0.62 -7.47 14.69
CA GLY A 231 -1.46 -6.97 15.77
C GLY A 231 -2.95 -7.27 15.57
N TYR A 232 -3.46 -7.12 14.34
CA TYR A 232 -4.86 -7.41 14.01
C TYR A 232 -5.17 -8.90 14.02
N GLU A 233 -4.29 -9.73 13.47
CA GLU A 233 -4.49 -11.19 13.35
C GLU A 233 -4.06 -11.98 14.59
N GLY A 234 -3.43 -11.32 15.58
CA GLY A 234 -2.90 -11.98 16.77
C GLY A 234 -1.66 -12.83 16.48
N VAL A 235 -0.93 -12.50 15.41
CA VAL A 235 0.31 -13.17 14.99
C VAL A 235 1.45 -12.79 15.92
N SER A 236 2.25 -13.79 16.30
CA SER A 236 3.43 -13.59 17.15
C SER A 236 4.72 -13.63 16.35
N PHE A 237 5.58 -12.61 16.51
CA PHE A 237 6.95 -12.64 16.00
C PHE A 237 7.94 -13.19 17.02
N GLN A 238 8.85 -14.04 16.54
CA GLN A 238 10.09 -14.37 17.24
C GLN A 238 11.17 -13.29 16.99
N GLN A 239 11.16 -12.68 15.81
CA GLN A 239 12.05 -11.60 15.41
C GLN A 239 11.31 -10.63 14.48
N SER A 240 11.32 -9.33 14.82
CA SER A 240 10.78 -8.27 13.94
C SER A 240 11.51 -8.25 12.60
N PHE A 241 10.80 -7.84 11.55
CA PHE A 241 11.37 -7.70 10.21
C PHE A 241 12.36 -6.55 10.16
N GLN A 242 13.56 -6.81 9.63
CA GLN A 242 14.63 -5.82 9.48
C GLN A 242 15.32 -5.98 8.14
N VAL A 243 15.87 -4.88 7.62
CA VAL A 243 16.72 -4.90 6.42
C VAL A 243 17.95 -5.75 6.71
N ASP A 244 18.09 -6.85 6.00
CA ASP A 244 19.18 -7.80 6.16
C ASP A 244 20.20 -7.71 5.01
N LEU A 245 19.74 -7.32 3.81
CA LEU A 245 20.62 -7.01 2.69
C LEU A 245 20.09 -5.80 1.92
N CYS A 246 20.95 -4.81 1.69
CA CYS A 246 20.72 -3.74 0.72
C CYS A 246 21.87 -3.77 -0.28
N ASN A 247 21.63 -4.26 -1.49
CA ASN A 247 22.64 -4.32 -2.54
C ASN A 247 22.45 -3.17 -3.53
N THR A 248 23.32 -2.16 -3.41
CA THR A 248 23.29 -0.94 -4.22
C THR A 248 23.78 -1.14 -5.66
N GLY A 249 24.38 -2.28 -5.96
CA GLY A 249 24.91 -2.58 -7.29
C GLY A 249 26.28 -1.97 -7.60
N GLU A 250 26.93 -1.25 -6.67
CA GLU A 250 28.33 -0.83 -6.86
C GLU A 250 29.32 -2.01 -6.74
N ASP A 251 28.94 -3.08 -6.05
CA ASP A 251 29.73 -4.31 -5.85
C ASP A 251 29.50 -5.40 -6.92
N MET A 252 28.97 -5.02 -8.08
CA MET A 252 28.67 -5.92 -9.22
C MET A 252 29.88 -6.68 -9.77
N ALA A 253 31.11 -6.34 -9.38
CA ALA A 253 32.33 -7.02 -9.83
C ALA A 253 32.63 -8.33 -9.08
N VAL A 254 31.97 -8.62 -7.94
CA VAL A 254 32.40 -9.70 -7.04
C VAL A 254 31.43 -10.90 -6.96
N TRP A 255 30.17 -10.79 -7.42
CA TRP A 255 29.16 -11.81 -7.07
C TRP A 255 28.42 -12.51 -8.22
N ARG A 256 28.14 -13.80 -7.99
CA ARG A 256 27.74 -14.87 -8.93
C ARG A 256 26.28 -14.73 -9.40
N GLY A 257 25.94 -13.68 -10.14
CA GLY A 257 24.61 -13.58 -10.78
C GLY A 257 23.47 -13.18 -9.84
N GLU A 258 23.78 -12.60 -8.69
CA GLU A 258 22.78 -11.95 -7.83
C GLU A 258 22.44 -10.55 -8.40
N LYS A 259 21.14 -10.29 -8.57
CA LYS A 259 20.61 -9.02 -9.09
C LYS A 259 20.69 -7.94 -7.99
N PRO A 260 20.79 -6.63 -8.34
CA PRO A 260 20.60 -5.57 -7.36
C PRO A 260 19.25 -5.77 -6.67
N GLY A 261 19.24 -5.65 -5.35
CA GLY A 261 18.11 -6.11 -4.56
C GLY A 261 18.16 -5.71 -3.10
N LEU A 262 16.99 -5.78 -2.49
CA LEU A 262 16.71 -5.55 -1.08
C LEU A 262 16.20 -6.86 -0.48
N ARG A 263 16.72 -7.24 0.68
CA ARG A 263 16.24 -8.35 1.50
C ARG A 263 15.85 -7.84 2.87
N ILE A 264 14.63 -8.15 3.28
CA ILE A 264 14.10 -7.84 4.61
C ILE A 264 13.69 -9.17 5.22
N CYS A 265 14.27 -9.53 6.37
CA CYS A 265 14.00 -10.81 7.02
C CYS A 265 13.47 -10.61 8.44
N GLY A 266 12.58 -11.50 8.85
CA GLY A 266 12.03 -11.61 10.19
C GLY A 266 11.76 -13.08 10.52
N ALA A 267 11.29 -13.34 11.74
CA ALA A 267 10.91 -14.68 12.14
C ALA A 267 9.55 -14.65 12.86
N LEU A 268 8.62 -15.47 12.37
CA LEU A 268 7.35 -15.76 13.00
C LEU A 268 7.53 -16.83 14.08
N ALA A 269 6.73 -16.77 15.14
CA ALA A 269 6.80 -17.71 16.25
C ALA A 269 6.43 -19.14 15.80
N SER A 270 5.56 -19.27 14.81
CA SER A 270 5.15 -20.55 14.23
C SER A 270 4.80 -20.44 12.74
N TRP A 271 4.51 -21.58 12.14
CA TRP A 271 3.94 -21.69 10.80
C TRP A 271 2.50 -21.20 10.71
N ASP A 272 1.70 -21.46 11.75
CA ASP A 272 0.29 -21.08 11.80
C ASP A 272 0.16 -19.55 11.80
N ASP A 273 1.09 -18.86 12.47
CA ASP A 273 1.23 -17.40 12.42
C ASP A 273 1.46 -16.88 11.00
N GLY A 274 2.29 -17.56 10.20
CA GLY A 274 2.52 -17.18 8.80
C GLY A 274 1.29 -17.39 7.92
N TYR A 275 0.53 -18.46 8.16
CA TYR A 275 -0.69 -18.74 7.43
C TYR A 275 -1.75 -17.65 7.60
N LEU A 276 -1.83 -17.03 8.79
CA LEU A 276 -2.75 -15.92 9.05
C LEU A 276 -2.43 -14.68 8.21
N LEU A 277 -1.15 -14.43 7.92
CA LEU A 277 -0.71 -13.30 7.09
C LEU A 277 -0.78 -13.59 5.58
N GLN A 278 -0.95 -14.86 5.18
CA GLN A 278 -0.93 -15.26 3.78
C GLN A 278 -2.06 -14.63 2.97
N GLY A 279 -3.26 -14.47 3.54
CA GLY A 279 -4.39 -13.83 2.87
C GLY A 279 -4.05 -12.42 2.38
N TYR A 280 -3.52 -11.58 3.27
CA TYR A 280 -3.08 -10.22 2.92
C TYR A 280 -2.02 -10.19 1.81
N LEU A 281 -1.09 -11.14 1.80
CA LEU A 281 -0.09 -11.24 0.75
C LEU A 281 -0.71 -11.61 -0.60
N ASP A 282 -1.71 -12.50 -0.59
CA ASP A 282 -2.46 -12.91 -1.78
C ASP A 282 -3.37 -11.78 -2.28
N ASP A 283 -3.89 -10.95 -1.37
CA ASP A 283 -4.78 -9.80 -1.64
C ASP A 283 -4.04 -8.52 -2.06
N GLY A 284 -2.76 -8.64 -2.46
CA GLY A 284 -2.03 -7.57 -3.11
C GLY A 284 -1.12 -6.73 -2.21
N LEU A 285 -0.93 -7.09 -0.93
CA LEU A 285 0.04 -6.41 -0.05
C LEU A 285 1.46 -6.40 -0.66
N LEU A 286 1.85 -7.49 -1.33
CA LEU A 286 3.14 -7.57 -1.99
C LEU A 286 3.24 -6.57 -3.15
N SER A 287 2.15 -6.40 -3.90
CA SER A 287 2.07 -5.44 -4.99
C SER A 287 2.12 -4.01 -4.50
N PHE A 288 1.41 -3.73 -3.40
CA PHE A 288 1.49 -2.43 -2.73
C PHE A 288 2.93 -2.07 -2.34
N TRP A 289 3.71 -2.99 -1.76
CA TRP A 289 5.12 -2.73 -1.46
C TRP A 289 5.93 -2.47 -2.73
N THR A 290 5.70 -3.25 -3.78
CA THR A 290 6.41 -3.08 -5.05
C THR A 290 6.09 -1.75 -5.71
N GLU A 291 4.82 -1.30 -5.69
CA GLU A 291 4.40 0.01 -6.17
C GLU A 291 5.02 1.15 -5.36
N ALA A 292 5.07 1.03 -4.03
CA ALA A 292 5.74 2.02 -3.19
C ALA A 292 7.21 2.20 -3.58
N MET A 293 7.92 1.12 -3.94
CA MET A 293 9.29 1.17 -4.45
C MET A 293 9.42 1.84 -5.81
N MET A 294 8.41 1.72 -6.67
CA MET A 294 8.38 2.34 -7.99
C MET A 294 8.02 3.84 -7.93
N GLY A 295 7.72 4.38 -6.75
CA GLY A 295 7.26 5.76 -6.57
C GLY A 295 5.74 5.91 -6.73
N GLY A 296 4.98 4.83 -6.49
CA GLY A 296 3.53 4.75 -6.62
C GLY A 296 3.07 4.29 -8.01
N GLU A 297 1.77 4.45 -8.29
CA GLU A 297 1.13 4.06 -9.57
C GLU A 297 1.79 4.72 -10.78
N MET A 298 2.23 5.97 -10.63
CA MET A 298 2.98 6.69 -11.66
C MET A 298 4.47 6.48 -11.46
N CYS A 299 4.92 5.26 -11.75
CA CYS A 299 6.28 4.93 -12.17
C CYS A 299 7.23 6.14 -12.26
N GLY A 300 8.07 6.30 -11.24
CA GLY A 300 9.04 7.39 -11.19
C GLY A 300 9.95 7.37 -12.43
N PRO A 301 10.43 8.53 -12.91
CA PRO A 301 11.29 8.59 -14.10
C PRO A 301 12.61 7.80 -13.95
N GLN A 302 13.01 7.50 -12.70
CA GLN A 302 14.20 6.70 -12.40
C GLN A 302 13.97 5.19 -12.59
N VAL A 303 12.72 4.74 -12.53
CA VAL A 303 12.33 3.32 -12.62
C VAL A 303 11.57 2.99 -13.90
N ALA A 304 11.25 4.00 -14.71
CA ALA A 304 10.61 3.80 -16.01
C ALA A 304 11.39 2.80 -16.89
N GLY A 305 10.69 1.76 -17.35
CA GLY A 305 11.24 0.67 -18.16
C GLY A 305 11.87 -0.47 -17.36
N TRP A 306 12.02 -0.33 -16.05
CA TRP A 306 12.50 -1.41 -15.18
C TRP A 306 11.35 -2.32 -14.77
N ALA A 307 11.65 -3.61 -14.62
CA ALA A 307 10.73 -4.56 -14.02
C ALA A 307 11.17 -4.85 -12.59
N PHE A 308 10.24 -4.80 -11.66
CA PHE A 308 10.49 -5.19 -10.28
C PHE A 308 9.98 -6.62 -10.11
N ARG A 309 10.63 -7.36 -9.22
CA ARG A 309 10.04 -8.60 -8.72
C ARG A 309 10.30 -8.68 -7.23
N THR A 310 9.21 -8.83 -6.50
CA THR A 310 9.21 -9.05 -5.07
C THR A 310 8.76 -10.48 -4.84
N ASP A 311 9.61 -11.27 -4.20
CA ASP A 311 9.28 -12.62 -3.77
C ASP A 311 9.34 -12.65 -2.24
N LEU A 312 8.40 -13.37 -1.64
CA LEU A 312 8.39 -13.65 -0.22
C LEU A 312 8.45 -15.17 -0.06
N TYR A 313 9.43 -15.66 0.69
CA TYR A 313 9.58 -17.08 0.99
C TYR A 313 10.34 -17.32 2.30
N ASP A 314 10.16 -18.51 2.88
CA ASP A 314 10.96 -19.01 3.99
C ASP A 314 12.46 -18.95 3.65
N SER A 315 13.34 -18.59 4.59
CA SER A 315 14.80 -18.47 4.38
C SER A 315 15.45 -19.73 3.76
N ARG A 316 14.82 -20.88 3.93
CA ARG A 316 15.23 -22.18 3.34
C ARG A 316 14.72 -22.39 1.91
N GLN A 317 13.94 -21.46 1.37
CA GLN A 317 13.25 -21.54 0.07
C GLN A 317 12.37 -22.80 -0.07
N GLN A 318 11.79 -23.27 1.04
CA GLN A 318 11.00 -24.50 1.04
C GLN A 318 9.50 -24.27 0.82
N ASP A 319 9.06 -23.01 0.63
CA ASP A 319 7.64 -22.60 0.58
C ASP A 319 6.87 -23.07 1.82
N THR A 320 7.57 -23.15 2.93
CA THR A 320 7.08 -23.73 4.16
C THR A 320 6.71 -22.67 5.17
N CYS A 321 6.02 -21.58 4.84
CA CYS A 321 5.44 -20.76 5.91
C CYS A 321 4.54 -19.70 5.32
N MET A 322 5.15 -18.89 4.46
CA MET A 322 4.49 -17.90 3.66
C MET A 322 5.14 -17.93 2.28
N ARG A 323 4.34 -17.64 1.26
CA ARG A 323 4.82 -17.56 -0.11
C ARG A 323 4.00 -16.54 -0.87
N ALA A 324 4.67 -15.55 -1.44
CA ALA A 324 4.04 -14.66 -2.40
C ALA A 324 5.06 -14.23 -3.45
N SER A 325 4.59 -13.83 -4.61
CA SER A 325 5.43 -13.32 -5.68
C SER A 325 4.63 -12.31 -6.48
N ASP A 326 5.23 -11.14 -6.71
CA ASP A 326 4.69 -10.11 -7.58
C ASP A 326 5.80 -9.63 -8.53
N SER A 327 5.43 -9.22 -9.73
CA SER A 327 6.38 -8.83 -10.78
C SER A 327 5.84 -7.72 -11.68
N PRO A 328 5.55 -6.53 -11.14
CA PRO A 328 5.04 -5.44 -11.94
C PRO A 328 6.13 -4.89 -12.85
N VAL A 329 5.71 -4.46 -14.03
CA VAL A 329 6.57 -3.81 -15.01
C VAL A 329 6.24 -2.32 -14.99
N CYS A 330 7.27 -1.51 -14.82
CA CYS A 330 7.10 -0.08 -14.81
C CYS A 330 7.09 0.45 -16.25
N GLU A 331 5.91 0.53 -16.87
CA GLU A 331 5.78 1.04 -18.23
C GLU A 331 6.00 2.56 -18.24
N GLY A 332 7.12 3.00 -18.81
CA GLY A 332 7.42 4.42 -18.92
C GLY A 332 6.39 5.15 -19.82
N PRO A 333 6.15 6.45 -19.61
CA PRO A 333 5.26 7.25 -20.45
C PRO A 333 5.81 7.27 -21.89
N GLY A 334 5.26 6.44 -22.77
CA GLY A 334 5.68 6.32 -24.18
C GLY A 334 5.91 4.90 -24.71
N PHE A 335 5.61 3.85 -23.94
CA PHE A 335 5.67 2.46 -24.41
C PHE A 335 4.32 1.87 -24.87
N GLY A 336 3.25 2.67 -24.91
CA GLY A 336 1.93 2.29 -25.43
C GLY A 336 1.71 2.57 -26.92
#